data_AF-A0A3A8L0U4-F1
#
_entry.id   AF-A0A3A8L0U4-F1
#
_cell.length_a   1.000
_cell.length_b   1.000
_cell.length_c   1.000
_cell.angle_alpha   90.00
_cell.angle_beta   90.00
_cell.angle_gamma   90.00
#
_symmetry.space_group_name_H-M   'P 1'
#
loop_
_entity.id
_entity.type
_entity.pdbx_description
1 polymer ?
#
loop_
_entity_poly.entity_id
_entity_poly.type
_entity_poly.pdbx_seq_one_letter_code
_entity_poly.pdbx_strand_id
1 'polypeptide(L)'
;MIKALTLAGWVAVLHGCAAPAAAWKGEVTWPDENSARTVAESMEAGAALAAAGAIREVVRTNPFPNLFAGCSSPEQGLDVSVFTGPKPDLYFVVVDQRFHRCGGPSGRVLDWWEVYAVTPQGVVVAKAPTPAGEDPSDSSPPGKAPPDAGSSPDLEAAPLAPSAPPASPSPATPKASPGSPSPAQPAPEQPRPEGP
;
A
#
# COMPACT_ATOMS: atom_id res chain seq x y z
N MET A 1 -33.59 -40.38 -39.92
CA MET A 1 -33.02 -39.05 -40.20
C MET A 1 -33.02 -38.19 -38.92
N ILE A 2 -32.23 -38.54 -37.90
CA ILE A 2 -32.25 -37.85 -36.57
C ILE A 2 -30.81 -37.59 -36.03
N LYS A 3 -29.76 -37.72 -36.87
CA LYS A 3 -28.36 -37.61 -36.40
C LYS A 3 -27.63 -36.32 -36.77
N ALA A 4 -28.29 -35.36 -37.43
CA ALA A 4 -27.64 -34.15 -37.95
C ALA A 4 -27.95 -32.86 -37.16
N LEU A 5 -28.86 -32.89 -36.18
CA LEU A 5 -29.32 -31.67 -35.47
C LEU A 5 -28.60 -31.39 -34.16
N THR A 6 -27.71 -32.27 -33.68
CA THR A 6 -27.08 -32.15 -32.36
C THR A 6 -25.77 -31.35 -32.33
N LEU A 7 -25.20 -30.96 -33.48
CA LEU A 7 -23.90 -30.26 -33.53
C LEU A 7 -23.99 -28.73 -33.62
N ALA A 8 -25.14 -28.15 -33.98
CA ALA A 8 -25.28 -26.70 -34.11
C ALA A 8 -25.54 -25.97 -32.78
N GLY A 9 -25.94 -26.68 -31.72
CA GLY A 9 -26.27 -26.09 -30.42
C GLY A 9 -25.07 -25.76 -29.51
N TRP A 10 -23.88 -26.30 -29.79
CA TRP A 10 -22.74 -26.21 -28.88
C TRP A 10 -21.85 -24.96 -29.06
N VAL A 11 -21.96 -24.26 -30.20
CA VAL A 11 -21.12 -23.06 -30.46
C VAL A 11 -21.71 -21.78 -29.84
N ALA A 12 -23.02 -21.76 -29.56
CA ALA A 12 -23.69 -20.59 -29.00
C ALA A 12 -23.46 -20.39 -27.49
N VAL A 13 -22.97 -21.39 -26.75
CA VAL A 13 -22.83 -21.33 -25.29
C VAL A 13 -21.47 -20.76 -24.84
N LEU A 14 -20.50 -20.61 -25.74
CA LEU A 14 -19.14 -20.17 -25.38
C LEU A 14 -18.88 -18.67 -25.57
N HIS A 15 -19.83 -17.92 -26.13
CA HIS A 15 -19.73 -16.46 -26.23
C HIS A 15 -20.33 -15.79 -24.99
N GLY A 16 -19.77 -16.13 -23.82
CA GLY A 16 -19.98 -15.34 -22.62
C GLY A 16 -19.55 -13.90 -22.92
N CYS A 17 -20.39 -12.92 -22.57
CA CYS A 17 -20.13 -11.50 -22.76
C CYS A 17 -18.95 -11.04 -21.88
N ALA A 18 -17.72 -11.41 -22.26
CA ALA A 18 -16.54 -10.67 -21.86
C ALA A 18 -16.53 -9.40 -22.70
N ALA A 19 -17.21 -8.35 -22.23
CA ALA A 19 -17.04 -7.03 -22.82
C ALA A 19 -15.54 -6.70 -22.73
N PRO A 20 -14.88 -6.35 -23.86
CA PRO A 20 -13.47 -5.99 -23.82
C PRO A 20 -13.32 -4.84 -22.84
N ALA A 21 -12.39 -4.99 -21.88
CA ALA A 21 -12.08 -3.93 -20.94
C ALA A 21 -11.70 -2.69 -21.75
N ALA A 22 -12.52 -1.65 -21.66
CA ALA A 22 -12.25 -0.41 -22.36
C ALA A 22 -10.86 0.06 -21.89
N ALA A 23 -9.92 0.18 -22.82
CA ALA A 23 -8.62 0.77 -22.53
C ALA A 23 -8.89 2.18 -22.03
N TRP A 24 -8.67 2.40 -20.73
CA TRP A 24 -8.85 3.71 -20.12
C TRP A 24 -7.86 4.69 -20.76
N LYS A 25 -8.35 5.87 -21.18
CA LYS A 25 -7.59 6.87 -21.99
C LYS A 25 -7.49 8.24 -21.31
N GLY A 26 -7.81 8.32 -20.01
CA GLY A 26 -7.80 9.58 -19.27
C GLY A 26 -6.41 9.96 -18.77
N GLU A 27 -6.33 11.11 -18.12
CA GLU A 27 -5.24 11.43 -17.18
C GLU A 27 -5.72 11.12 -15.76
N VAL A 28 -4.87 10.48 -14.94
CA VAL A 28 -5.21 10.12 -13.56
C VAL A 28 -5.04 11.35 -12.70
N THR A 29 -6.16 11.86 -12.18
CA THR A 29 -6.15 12.88 -11.13
C THR A 29 -6.26 12.19 -9.79
N TRP A 30 -5.17 12.17 -9.03
CA TRP A 30 -5.15 11.57 -7.70
C TRP A 30 -5.98 12.40 -6.73
N PRO A 31 -6.85 11.77 -5.91
CA PRO A 31 -7.62 12.49 -4.90
C PRO A 31 -6.69 12.97 -3.78
N ASP A 32 -6.95 14.18 -3.31
CA ASP A 32 -6.40 14.73 -2.07
C ASP A 32 -7.31 14.37 -0.88
N GLU A 33 -6.91 14.79 0.33
CA GLU A 33 -7.64 14.54 1.59
C GLU A 33 -9.09 15.04 1.55
N ASN A 34 -9.39 16.05 0.73
CA ASN A 34 -10.71 16.69 0.66
C ASN A 34 -11.61 16.08 -0.43
N SER A 35 -11.01 15.45 -1.43
CA SER A 35 -11.70 14.86 -2.58
C SER A 35 -11.80 13.34 -2.52
N ALA A 36 -11.03 12.68 -1.67
CA ALA A 36 -11.15 11.25 -1.41
C ALA A 36 -12.45 10.93 -0.63
N ARG A 37 -13.21 9.95 -1.11
CA ARG A 37 -14.36 9.39 -0.38
C ARG A 37 -14.18 7.90 -0.20
N THR A 38 -14.13 7.44 1.04
CA THR A 38 -14.05 6.01 1.35
C THR A 38 -15.31 5.30 0.86
N VAL A 39 -15.13 4.17 0.18
CA VAL A 39 -16.26 3.30 -0.17
C VAL A 39 -16.74 2.61 1.11
N ALA A 40 -18.05 2.62 1.36
CA ALA A 40 -18.67 2.11 2.58
C ALA A 40 -18.41 0.60 2.82
N GLU A 41 -18.75 0.12 4.03
CA GLU A 41 -18.63 -1.30 4.40
C GLU A 41 -19.33 -2.23 3.41
N SER A 42 -20.53 -1.83 2.94
CA SER A 42 -21.13 -2.41 1.75
C SER A 42 -20.48 -1.80 0.50
N MET A 43 -19.68 -2.61 -0.19
CA MET A 43 -18.88 -2.19 -1.33
C MET A 43 -19.59 -2.52 -2.65
N GLU A 44 -19.63 -1.56 -3.58
CA GLU A 44 -20.08 -1.78 -4.95
C GLU A 44 -19.24 -2.85 -5.64
N ALA A 45 -19.85 -3.69 -6.49
CA ALA A 45 -19.14 -4.81 -7.12
C ALA A 45 -17.91 -4.35 -7.94
N GLY A 46 -17.99 -3.19 -8.59
CA GLY A 46 -16.86 -2.61 -9.31
C GLY A 46 -15.68 -2.22 -8.40
N ALA A 47 -15.97 -1.73 -7.19
CA ALA A 47 -14.95 -1.43 -6.20
C ALA A 47 -14.27 -2.70 -5.69
N ALA A 48 -15.02 -3.80 -5.53
CA ALA A 48 -14.45 -5.10 -5.17
C ALA A 48 -13.51 -5.65 -6.26
N LEU A 49 -13.90 -5.52 -7.53
CA LEU A 49 -13.03 -5.88 -8.66
C LEU A 49 -11.80 -5.01 -8.73
N ALA A 50 -11.93 -3.70 -8.48
CA ALA A 50 -10.82 -2.77 -8.39
C ALA A 50 -9.82 -3.16 -7.29
N ALA A 51 -10.32 -3.47 -6.09
CA ALA A 51 -9.49 -3.94 -4.99
C ALA A 51 -8.73 -5.22 -5.35
N ALA A 52 -9.41 -6.20 -5.92
CA ALA A 52 -8.79 -7.44 -6.38
C ALA A 52 -7.75 -7.19 -7.49
N GLY A 53 -7.99 -6.23 -8.38
CA GLY A 53 -7.05 -5.77 -9.40
C GLY A 53 -5.75 -5.22 -8.81
N ALA A 54 -5.86 -4.31 -7.84
CA ALA A 54 -4.72 -3.75 -7.14
C ALA A 54 -3.92 -4.81 -6.37
N ILE A 55 -4.60 -5.72 -5.66
CA ILE A 55 -3.95 -6.82 -4.95
C ILE A 55 -3.12 -7.68 -5.91
N ARG A 56 -3.71 -8.11 -7.04
CA ARG A 56 -3.01 -8.92 -8.04
C ARG A 56 -1.79 -8.19 -8.59
N GLU A 57 -1.89 -6.88 -8.81
CA GLU A 57 -0.79 -6.07 -9.29
C GLU A 57 0.35 -5.96 -8.28
N VAL A 58 0.04 -5.73 -7.00
CA VAL A 58 1.03 -5.76 -5.91
C VAL A 58 1.73 -7.11 -5.86
N VAL A 59 0.98 -8.21 -5.82
CA VAL A 59 1.55 -9.56 -5.74
C VAL A 59 2.44 -9.86 -6.96
N ARG A 60 2.02 -9.43 -8.15
CA ARG A 60 2.74 -9.64 -9.42
C ARG A 60 4.05 -8.83 -9.50
N THR A 61 4.07 -7.62 -8.97
CA THR A 61 5.18 -6.67 -9.11
C THR A 61 6.09 -6.59 -7.88
N ASN A 62 5.71 -7.24 -6.78
CA ASN A 62 6.49 -7.21 -5.55
C ASN A 62 7.89 -7.82 -5.77
N PRO A 63 8.98 -7.05 -5.55
CA PRO A 63 10.33 -7.57 -5.70
C PRO A 63 10.75 -8.54 -4.57
N PHE A 64 9.97 -8.65 -3.49
CA PHE A 64 10.28 -9.48 -2.33
C PHE A 64 9.30 -10.65 -2.21
N PRO A 65 9.53 -11.79 -2.89
CA PRO A 65 8.58 -12.90 -2.91
C PRO A 65 8.39 -13.59 -1.55
N ASN A 66 9.39 -13.51 -0.67
CA ASN A 66 9.36 -14.18 0.64
C ASN A 66 8.67 -13.36 1.74
N LEU A 67 8.20 -12.16 1.42
CA LEU A 67 7.65 -11.22 2.39
C LEU A 67 6.29 -11.69 2.95
N PHE A 68 5.59 -12.59 2.26
CA PHE A 68 4.38 -13.25 2.74
C PHE A 68 4.61 -14.69 3.21
N ALA A 69 5.85 -15.06 3.53
CA ALA A 69 6.16 -16.39 4.06
C ALA A 69 5.31 -16.70 5.30
N GLY A 70 4.66 -17.86 5.30
CA GLY A 70 3.76 -18.31 6.36
C GLY A 70 2.28 -18.02 6.13
N CYS A 71 1.92 -17.20 5.13
CA CYS A 71 0.55 -17.13 4.63
C CYS A 71 0.23 -18.27 3.66
N SER A 72 -1.05 -18.65 3.54
CA SER A 72 -1.52 -19.63 2.54
C SER A 72 -1.45 -19.07 1.12
N SER A 73 -1.57 -17.76 0.98
CA SER A 73 -1.36 -17.01 -0.25
C SER A 73 -0.88 -15.58 0.07
N PRO A 74 -0.20 -14.88 -0.85
CA PRO A 74 0.25 -13.50 -0.64
C PRO A 74 -0.88 -12.53 -0.24
N GLU A 75 -2.08 -12.73 -0.80
CA GLU A 75 -3.24 -11.88 -0.57
C GLU A 75 -3.71 -11.88 0.88
N GLN A 76 -3.49 -12.98 1.62
CA GLN A 76 -3.83 -13.08 3.05
C GLN A 76 -3.04 -12.08 3.91
N GLY A 77 -1.84 -11.69 3.46
CA GLY A 77 -0.97 -10.73 4.12
C GLY A 77 -1.23 -9.27 3.74
N LEU A 78 -2.29 -8.98 2.98
CA LEU A 78 -2.62 -7.64 2.50
C LEU A 78 -3.94 -7.13 3.10
N ASP A 79 -4.03 -5.81 3.24
CA ASP A 79 -5.27 -5.06 3.50
C ASP A 79 -5.51 -4.10 2.34
N VAL A 80 -6.77 -3.74 2.13
CA VAL A 80 -7.15 -2.78 1.09
C VAL A 80 -8.13 -1.76 1.63
N SER A 81 -7.91 -0.50 1.26
CA SER A 81 -8.88 0.59 1.43
C SER A 81 -9.21 1.16 0.05
N VAL A 82 -10.50 1.23 -0.28
CA VAL A 82 -10.97 1.70 -1.59
C VAL A 82 -11.62 3.06 -1.44
N PHE A 83 -11.24 3.99 -2.31
CA PHE A 83 -11.74 5.34 -2.37
C PHE A 83 -12.26 5.66 -3.77
N THR A 84 -13.24 6.55 -3.86
CA THR A 84 -13.57 7.25 -5.09
C THR A 84 -12.92 8.63 -5.09
N GLY A 85 -12.62 9.13 -6.28
CA GLY A 85 -12.08 10.48 -6.48
C GLY A 85 -13.08 11.41 -7.15
N PRO A 86 -12.65 12.61 -7.57
CA PRO A 86 -13.53 13.61 -8.17
C PRO A 86 -14.09 13.19 -9.54
N LYS A 87 -13.46 12.22 -10.22
CA LYS A 87 -13.96 11.60 -11.46
C LYS A 87 -14.52 10.20 -11.15
N PRO A 88 -15.75 9.86 -11.59
CA PRO A 88 -16.43 8.62 -11.19
C PRO A 88 -15.89 7.35 -11.86
N ASP A 89 -14.97 7.47 -12.82
CA ASP A 89 -14.56 6.34 -13.68
C ASP A 89 -13.43 5.47 -13.11
N LEU A 90 -12.89 5.86 -11.95
CA LEU A 90 -11.77 5.18 -11.31
C LEU A 90 -12.01 5.01 -9.81
N TYR A 91 -11.53 3.87 -9.32
CA TYR A 91 -11.31 3.62 -7.91
C TYR A 91 -9.84 3.84 -7.58
N PHE A 92 -9.58 4.40 -6.40
CA PHE A 92 -8.25 4.59 -5.85
C PHE A 92 -8.09 3.61 -4.70
N VAL A 93 -7.20 2.65 -4.85
CA VAL A 93 -7.02 1.54 -3.91
C VAL A 93 -5.69 1.71 -3.20
N VAL A 94 -5.74 1.89 -1.89
CA VAL A 94 -4.56 1.81 -1.02
C VAL A 94 -4.40 0.35 -0.62
N VAL A 95 -3.21 -0.21 -0.83
CA VAL A 95 -2.85 -1.57 -0.44
C VAL A 95 -1.79 -1.51 0.66
N ASP A 96 -2.13 -2.08 1.82
CA ASP A 96 -1.29 -2.09 3.01
C ASP A 96 -0.80 -3.50 3.32
N GLN A 97 0.39 -3.60 3.91
CA GLN A 97 0.92 -4.88 4.36
C GLN A 97 0.50 -5.21 5.80
N ARG A 98 0.03 -6.43 6.00
CA ARG A 98 -0.38 -7.00 7.28
C ARG A 98 0.42 -8.27 7.60
N PHE A 99 1.74 -8.15 7.67
CA PHE A 99 2.66 -9.27 7.93
C PHE A 99 2.33 -10.10 9.15
N HIS A 100 1.73 -9.47 10.18
CA HIS A 100 1.32 -10.16 11.40
C HIS A 100 0.32 -11.31 11.15
N ARG A 101 -0.42 -11.30 10.03
CA ARG A 101 -1.35 -12.36 9.64
C ARG A 101 -0.65 -13.62 9.11
N CYS A 102 0.62 -13.51 8.70
CA CYS A 102 1.39 -14.62 8.10
C CYS A 102 2.31 -15.33 9.11
N GLY A 103 2.31 -14.95 10.39
CA GLY A 103 3.18 -15.57 11.40
C GLY A 103 4.70 -15.33 11.21
N GLY A 104 5.07 -14.51 10.22
CA GLY A 104 6.46 -14.09 9.98
C GLY A 104 6.99 -13.13 11.06
N PRO A 105 8.32 -12.96 11.16
CA PRO A 105 8.91 -11.99 12.07
C PRO A 105 8.33 -10.60 11.79
N SER A 106 7.89 -9.92 12.84
CA SER A 106 7.26 -8.59 12.81
C SER A 106 8.25 -7.45 12.50
N GLY A 107 9.27 -7.73 11.69
CA GLY A 107 10.16 -6.76 11.07
C GLY A 107 9.37 -5.93 10.08
N ARG A 108 8.81 -4.82 10.57
CA ARG A 108 8.03 -3.88 9.79
C ARG A 108 8.96 -3.19 8.80
N VAL A 109 8.61 -3.23 7.51
CA VAL A 109 8.85 -2.03 6.69
C VAL A 109 7.81 -1.03 7.21
N LEU A 110 8.23 -0.18 8.13
CA LEU A 110 7.40 0.92 8.61
C LEU A 110 7.04 1.74 7.37
N ASP A 111 5.74 2.01 7.19
CA ASP A 111 5.23 2.94 6.18
C ASP A 111 5.26 2.45 4.72
N TRP A 112 5.26 1.14 4.47
CA TRP A 112 4.97 0.65 3.11
C TRP A 112 3.47 0.54 2.89
N TRP A 113 2.97 1.41 2.02
CA TRP A 113 1.68 1.29 1.34
C TRP A 113 1.86 1.66 -0.12
N GLU A 114 1.01 1.12 -0.98
CA GLU A 114 0.98 1.47 -2.39
C GLU A 114 -0.42 1.91 -2.79
N VAL A 115 -0.52 2.92 -3.64
CA VAL A 115 -1.81 3.45 -4.10
C VAL A 115 -1.94 3.21 -5.60
N TYR A 116 -3.08 2.67 -6.01
CA TYR A 116 -3.37 2.33 -7.40
C TYR A 116 -4.65 3.01 -7.88
N ALA A 117 -4.64 3.51 -9.10
CA ALA A 117 -5.84 3.88 -9.83
C ALA A 117 -6.29 2.68 -10.65
N VAL A 118 -7.54 2.26 -10.47
CA VAL A 118 -8.06 1.01 -11.02
C VAL A 118 -9.46 1.22 -11.58
N THR A 119 -9.73 0.64 -12.74
CA THR A 119 -11.07 0.68 -13.34
C THR A 119 -12.06 -0.21 -12.55
N PRO A 120 -13.38 -0.03 -12.71
CA PRO A 120 -14.39 -0.92 -12.15
C PRO A 120 -14.29 -2.39 -12.60
N GLN A 121 -13.48 -2.68 -13.64
CA GLN A 121 -13.21 -4.04 -14.13
C GLN A 121 -11.97 -4.66 -13.48
N GLY A 122 -11.28 -3.94 -12.58
CA GLY A 122 -10.07 -4.42 -11.93
C GLY A 122 -8.80 -4.28 -12.77
N VAL A 123 -8.79 -3.37 -13.76
CA VAL A 123 -7.60 -3.06 -14.57
C VAL A 123 -6.86 -1.90 -13.92
N VAL A 124 -5.60 -2.11 -13.55
CA VAL A 124 -4.74 -1.06 -13.00
C VAL A 124 -4.29 -0.14 -14.13
N VAL A 125 -4.56 1.16 -13.98
CA VAL A 125 -4.21 2.18 -14.98
C VAL A 125 -3.02 3.03 -14.57
N ALA A 126 -2.79 3.20 -13.26
CA ALA A 126 -1.62 3.88 -12.74
C ALA A 126 -1.32 3.43 -11.30
N LYS A 127 -0.06 3.58 -10.92
CA LYS A 127 0.42 3.53 -9.53
C LYS A 127 0.79 4.96 -9.11
N ALA A 128 0.42 5.35 -7.90
CA ALA A 128 0.76 6.67 -7.39
C ALA A 128 2.28 6.79 -7.24
N PRO A 129 2.85 7.97 -7.51
CA PRO A 129 4.25 8.22 -7.21
C PRO A 129 4.44 8.08 -5.69
N THR A 130 5.48 7.34 -5.29
CA THR A 130 5.90 7.34 -3.89
C THR A 130 6.29 8.77 -3.54
N PRO A 131 5.73 9.38 -2.47
CA PRO A 131 6.22 10.67 -2.02
C PRO A 131 7.72 10.50 -1.79
N ALA A 132 8.53 11.34 -2.43
CA ALA A 132 9.97 11.33 -2.18
C ALA A 132 10.13 11.49 -0.66
N GLY A 133 10.58 10.43 0.01
CA GLY A 133 11.11 10.58 1.35
C GLY A 133 12.14 11.70 1.27
N GLU A 134 12.06 12.65 2.19
CA GLU A 134 12.86 13.88 2.21
C GLU A 134 14.24 13.64 1.59
N ASP A 135 14.49 14.19 0.40
CA ASP A 135 15.82 14.13 -0.20
C ASP A 135 16.81 14.72 0.82
N PRO A 136 17.82 13.98 1.32
CA PRO A 136 18.98 14.63 1.92
C PRO A 136 19.85 15.15 0.77
N SER A 137 19.34 16.09 -0.03
CA SER A 137 20.07 16.73 -1.12
C SER A 137 19.39 18.03 -1.56
N ASP A 138 19.09 18.90 -0.59
CA ASP A 138 19.29 20.33 -0.83
C ASP A 138 20.76 20.67 -0.57
N SER A 139 21.61 20.17 -1.47
CA SER A 139 22.98 20.64 -1.64
C SER A 139 23.16 20.89 -3.13
N SER A 140 22.48 21.94 -3.60
CA SER A 140 22.95 22.65 -4.77
C SER A 140 24.45 22.91 -4.61
N PRO A 141 25.32 22.48 -5.55
CA PRO A 141 26.73 22.85 -5.48
C PRO A 141 26.81 24.38 -5.59
N PRO A 142 27.52 25.09 -4.69
CA PRO A 142 27.69 26.53 -4.81
C PRO A 142 28.29 26.81 -6.19
N GLY A 143 27.61 27.68 -6.93
CA GLY A 143 27.88 27.96 -8.32
C GLY A 143 29.36 28.27 -8.57
N LYS A 144 29.86 27.77 -9.71
CA LYS A 144 31.05 28.31 -10.37
C LYS A 144 30.83 29.81 -10.60
N ALA A 145 31.45 30.64 -9.78
CA ALA A 145 31.74 32.02 -10.17
C ALA A 145 32.96 32.02 -11.15
N PRO A 146 33.00 32.91 -12.16
CA PRO A 146 34.10 32.99 -13.11
C PRO A 146 35.41 33.45 -12.45
N PRO A 147 36.58 33.13 -13.04
CA PRO A 147 37.86 33.56 -12.49
C PRO A 147 38.09 35.03 -12.85
N ASP A 148 38.48 35.86 -11.88
CA ASP A 148 39.64 36.72 -12.07
C ASP A 148 40.09 37.44 -10.79
N ALA A 149 41.42 37.47 -10.67
CA ALA A 149 42.28 38.48 -10.07
C ALA A 149 42.12 38.86 -8.58
N GLY A 150 43.12 38.42 -7.79
CA GLY A 150 43.99 39.39 -7.11
C GLY A 150 44.06 39.34 -5.58
N SER A 151 45.24 38.97 -5.09
CA SER A 151 45.90 39.46 -3.85
C SER A 151 45.69 38.67 -2.55
N SER A 152 46.71 37.88 -2.19
CA SER A 152 47.24 37.73 -0.82
C SER A 152 48.12 38.97 -0.47
N PRO A 153 48.62 39.22 0.77
CA PRO A 153 48.79 38.36 1.95
C PRO A 153 48.19 39.00 3.24
N ASP A 154 48.12 38.36 4.41
CA ASP A 154 49.21 38.33 5.39
C ASP A 154 48.90 37.41 6.60
N LEU A 155 50.00 36.99 7.22
CA LEU A 155 50.16 36.09 8.37
C LEU A 155 49.61 36.65 9.68
N GLU A 156 49.11 35.79 10.58
CA GLU A 156 49.43 35.86 12.03
C GLU A 156 49.05 34.52 12.72
N ALA A 157 49.86 34.10 13.67
CA ALA A 157 49.99 32.74 14.18
C ALA A 157 49.17 32.39 15.44
N ALA A 158 48.61 31.16 15.45
CA ALA A 158 48.58 30.15 16.54
C ALA A 158 47.86 30.48 17.91
N PRO A 159 47.81 29.56 18.91
CA PRO A 159 46.91 28.38 19.02
C PRO A 159 46.21 28.26 20.42
N LEU A 160 45.60 27.07 20.71
CA LEU A 160 45.03 26.53 21.99
C LEU A 160 43.50 26.72 22.13
N ALA A 161 42.64 25.76 22.51
CA ALA A 161 42.73 24.52 23.30
C ALA A 161 41.51 23.58 22.99
N PRO A 162 41.54 22.28 23.38
CA PRO A 162 40.47 21.32 23.07
C PRO A 162 39.31 21.36 24.08
N SER A 163 38.07 21.49 23.58
CA SER A 163 36.85 21.31 24.40
C SER A 163 36.43 19.83 24.41
N ALA A 164 36.31 19.30 25.62
CA ALA A 164 35.93 17.93 25.95
C ALA A 164 34.52 17.52 25.45
N PRO A 165 34.24 16.22 25.25
CA PRO A 165 32.93 15.74 24.80
C PRO A 165 31.90 15.74 25.95
N PRO A 166 30.62 16.07 25.69
CA PRO A 166 29.55 15.85 26.64
C PRO A 166 29.20 14.35 26.76
N ALA A 167 28.96 13.94 28.00
CA ALA A 167 28.78 12.56 28.47
C ALA A 167 27.50 11.88 27.93
N SER A 168 27.62 10.57 27.68
CA SER A 168 26.51 9.64 27.51
C SER A 168 25.62 9.55 28.76
N PRO A 169 24.29 9.47 28.60
CA PRO A 169 23.43 8.80 29.56
C PRO A 169 23.08 7.37 29.10
N SER A 170 23.50 6.39 29.88
CA SER A 170 23.05 4.98 29.84
C SER A 170 21.84 4.78 30.77
N PRO A 171 21.14 3.63 30.73
CA PRO A 171 19.70 3.55 30.56
C PRO A 171 18.91 3.49 31.89
N ALA A 172 17.70 4.07 31.88
CA ALA A 172 16.74 3.91 32.97
C ALA A 172 16.02 2.56 32.88
N THR A 173 16.08 1.84 33.99
CA THR A 173 15.49 0.54 34.32
C THR A 173 13.96 0.52 34.13
N PRO A 174 13.36 -0.63 33.75
CA PRO A 174 11.95 -0.73 33.39
C PRO A 174 11.04 -0.66 34.62
N LYS A 175 10.02 0.20 34.54
CA LYS A 175 8.95 0.26 35.55
C LYS A 175 7.82 -0.67 35.09
N ALA A 176 7.51 -1.64 35.95
CA ALA A 176 6.45 -2.63 35.79
C ALA A 176 5.08 -1.99 35.50
N SER A 177 4.38 -2.51 34.48
CA SER A 177 2.96 -2.26 34.26
C SER A 177 2.11 -3.18 35.14
N PRO A 178 1.18 -2.65 35.94
CA PRO A 178 0.14 -3.46 36.58
C PRO A 178 -0.90 -3.91 35.55
N GLY A 179 -1.36 -5.16 35.70
CA GLY A 179 -2.12 -5.91 34.71
C GLY A 179 -3.45 -5.30 34.27
N SER A 180 -3.77 -5.53 32.99
CA SER A 180 -5.14 -5.41 32.48
C SER A 180 -5.92 -6.70 32.79
N PRO A 181 -7.17 -6.60 33.30
CA PRO A 181 -8.03 -7.76 33.49
C PRO A 181 -8.51 -8.32 32.14
N SER A 182 -8.50 -9.65 32.06
CA SER A 182 -9.01 -10.45 30.93
C SER A 182 -10.51 -10.17 30.69
N PRO A 183 -10.98 -10.04 29.44
CA PRO A 183 -12.41 -10.08 29.14
C PRO A 183 -12.95 -11.49 29.44
N ALA A 184 -14.09 -11.55 30.14
CA ALA A 184 -14.81 -12.79 30.39
C ALA A 184 -15.31 -13.40 29.08
N GLN A 185 -15.11 -14.70 28.89
CA GLN A 185 -15.71 -15.44 27.79
C GLN A 185 -17.24 -15.44 27.95
N PRO A 186 -18.02 -15.19 26.88
CA PRO A 186 -19.45 -15.43 26.90
C PRO A 186 -19.72 -16.94 26.99
N ALA A 187 -20.70 -17.31 27.82
CA ALA A 187 -21.13 -18.68 28.01
C ALA A 187 -21.69 -19.28 26.71
N PRO A 188 -21.55 -20.60 26.49
CA PRO A 188 -22.16 -21.26 25.34
C PRO A 188 -23.69 -21.21 25.45
N GLU A 189 -24.31 -20.61 24.43
CA GLU A 189 -25.76 -20.55 24.25
C GLU A 189 -26.31 -21.96 24.04
N GLN A 190 -27.22 -22.39 24.92
CA GLN A 190 -27.90 -23.68 24.76
C GLN A 190 -28.90 -23.63 23.59
N PRO A 191 -29.00 -24.70 22.79
CA PRO A 191 -29.95 -24.75 21.69
C PRO A 191 -31.39 -24.69 22.20
N ARG A 192 -32.19 -23.78 21.63
CA ARG A 192 -33.64 -23.72 21.83
C ARG A 192 -34.27 -25.04 21.35
N PRO A 193 -35.22 -25.63 22.11
CA PRO A 193 -36.03 -26.72 21.58
C PRO A 193 -36.96 -26.18 20.49
N GLU A 194 -36.86 -26.77 19.30
CA GLU A 194 -37.88 -26.63 18.26
C GLU A 194 -39.18 -27.29 18.75
N GLY A 195 -40.24 -26.49 18.83
CA GLY A 195 -41.60 -26.96 19.10
C GLY A 195 -42.38 -27.16 17.79
N PRO A 196 -43.36 -28.08 17.78
CA PRO A 196 -44.13 -28.45 16.60
C PRO A 196 -45.11 -27.39 16.09
#